data_AF-A0A7J3TKL5-F1
#
_entry.id   AF-A0A7J3TKL5-F1
#
_cell.length_a   1.000
_cell.length_b   1.000
_cell.length_c   1.000
_cell.angle_alpha   90.00
_cell.angle_beta   90.00
_cell.angle_gamma   90.00
#
_symmetry.space_group_name_H-M   'P 1'
#
loop_
_entity.id
_entity.type
_entity.pdbx_description
1 polymer ?
#
loop_
_entity_poly.entity_id
_entity_poly.type
_entity_poly.pdbx_seq_one_letter_code
_entity_poly.pdbx_strand_id
1 'polypeptide(L)'
;MDIVAFIAGLIVGVVIVSIAVEFAWKKSLPEKTCKLISKWSLNELKNPLIVAERLHVAPPPDAKVVVAAPSPLAKNARENPDVTGNFAIGLNKAFIFAGEIKEGQLAIVTSDEDIIRELREIFYDFYRVKEKVVSYVPKKGKVRIRGIVRAVFPYRDGYLMRVSYEGGLVGVLLKERMDVEGRRVEIEGEVLEYPFINPSNITILD
;
A
#
# COMPACT_ATOMS: atom_id res chain seq x y z
N MET A 1 68.90 -27.67 -0.72
CA MET A 1 67.72 -26.80 -0.85
C MET A 1 68.10 -25.43 -0.35
N ASP A 2 67.85 -24.39 -1.14
CA ASP A 2 68.31 -23.04 -0.86
C ASP A 2 67.43 -22.41 0.24
N ILE A 3 68.00 -22.17 1.42
CA ILE A 3 67.28 -21.64 2.60
C ILE A 3 66.65 -20.27 2.27
N VAL A 4 67.27 -19.53 1.36
CA VAL A 4 66.80 -18.24 0.87
C VAL A 4 65.50 -18.40 0.07
N ALA A 5 65.41 -19.44 -0.76
CA ALA A 5 64.19 -19.74 -1.53
C ALA A 5 63.03 -20.19 -0.63
N PHE A 6 63.33 -20.92 0.45
CA PHE A 6 62.33 -21.30 1.45
C PHE A 6 61.76 -20.08 2.19
N ILE A 7 62.63 -19.17 2.64
CA ILE A 7 62.21 -17.94 3.33
C ILE A 7 61.41 -17.03 2.39
N ALA A 8 61.86 -16.85 1.15
CA ALA A 8 61.15 -16.05 0.15
C ALA A 8 59.75 -16.62 -0.15
N GLY A 9 59.63 -17.94 -0.31
CA GLY A 9 58.34 -18.61 -0.52
C GLY A 9 57.39 -18.47 0.67
N LEU A 10 57.91 -18.55 1.90
CA LEU A 10 57.12 -18.39 3.11
C LEU A 10 56.53 -16.98 3.23
N ILE A 11 57.34 -15.94 2.99
CA ILE A 11 56.88 -14.54 3.05
C ILE A 11 55.78 -14.28 2.02
N VAL A 12 56.00 -14.71 0.77
CA VAL A 12 55.01 -14.55 -0.30
C VAL A 12 53.72 -15.31 0.01
N GLY A 13 53.84 -16.53 0.55
CA GLY A 13 52.69 -17.34 0.96
C GLY A 13 51.85 -16.67 2.05
N VAL A 14 52.48 -16.12 3.10
CA VAL A 14 51.79 -15.42 4.18
C VAL A 14 51.05 -14.17 3.68
N VAL A 15 51.67 -13.39 2.79
CA VAL A 15 51.02 -12.20 2.20
C VAL A 15 49.80 -12.59 1.36
N ILE A 16 49.91 -13.61 0.51
CA ILE A 16 48.79 -14.06 -0.33
C ILE A 16 47.65 -14.62 0.52
N VAL A 17 47.95 -15.43 1.53
CA VAL A 17 46.94 -15.98 2.45
C VAL A 17 46.25 -14.86 3.23
N SER A 18 46.99 -13.85 3.68
CA SER A 18 46.43 -12.71 4.42
C SER A 18 45.47 -11.88 3.56
N ILE A 19 45.87 -11.59 2.31
CA ILE A 19 45.01 -10.90 1.33
C ILE A 19 43.77 -11.75 1.01
N ALA A 20 43.93 -13.06 0.84
CA ALA A 20 42.83 -13.97 0.55
C ALA A 20 41.83 -14.07 1.72
N VAL A 21 42.31 -14.09 2.97
CA VAL A 21 41.46 -14.08 4.18
C VAL A 21 40.73 -12.74 4.32
N GLU A 22 41.40 -11.60 4.11
CA GLU A 22 40.74 -10.28 4.09
C GLU A 22 39.67 -10.17 2.99
N PHE A 23 39.94 -10.73 1.80
CA PHE A 23 39.00 -10.72 0.68
C PHE A 23 37.83 -11.70 0.89
N ALA A 24 38.08 -12.83 1.57
CA ALA A 24 37.05 -13.78 1.97
C ALA A 24 36.14 -13.21 3.07
N TRP A 25 36.70 -12.51 4.06
CA TRP A 25 35.94 -11.81 5.10
C TRP A 25 35.13 -10.62 4.55
N LYS A 26 35.61 -9.92 3.51
CA LYS A 26 34.80 -8.93 2.78
C LYS A 26 33.59 -9.52 2.04
N LYS A 27 33.59 -10.84 1.76
CA LYS A 27 32.46 -11.54 1.13
C LYS A 27 31.54 -12.27 2.12
N SER A 28 31.91 -12.41 3.39
CA SER A 28 31.23 -13.28 4.35
C SER A 28 30.36 -12.56 5.39
N LEU A 29 29.87 -11.35 5.09
CA LEU A 29 28.77 -10.75 5.83
C LEU A 29 27.59 -10.55 4.88
N PRO A 30 26.58 -11.43 4.87
CA PRO A 30 25.25 -11.02 4.46
C PRO A 30 24.65 -10.24 5.63
N GLU A 31 25.23 -9.08 5.96
CA GLU A 31 24.50 -8.12 6.79
C GLU A 31 23.35 -7.64 5.94
N LYS A 32 22.13 -7.98 6.35
CA LYS A 32 20.90 -7.33 5.90
C LYS A 32 21.08 -5.83 6.18
N THR A 33 21.60 -5.10 5.20
CA THR A 33 22.21 -3.78 5.37
C THR A 33 21.14 -2.69 5.48
N CYS A 34 20.51 -2.62 6.64
CA CYS A 34 19.72 -1.46 7.02
C CYS A 34 20.68 -0.36 7.51
N LYS A 35 20.85 0.72 6.74
CA LYS A 35 21.68 1.88 7.12
C LYS A 35 20.83 3.12 7.23
N LEU A 36 21.01 3.90 8.29
CA LEU A 36 20.37 5.21 8.42
C LEU A 36 21.15 6.26 7.58
N ILE A 37 20.43 6.99 6.73
CA ILE A 37 20.98 8.02 5.84
C ILE A 37 20.12 9.28 5.87
N SER A 38 20.73 10.43 5.63
CA SER A 38 20.05 11.72 5.42
C SER A 38 20.23 12.27 4.00
N LYS A 39 21.22 11.73 3.26
CA LYS A 39 21.47 12.04 1.85
C LYS A 39 20.98 10.88 1.00
N TRP A 40 19.98 11.15 0.18
CA TRP A 40 19.36 10.22 -0.75
C TRP A 40 18.78 10.98 -1.93
N SER A 41 18.57 10.30 -3.06
CA SER A 41 17.84 10.84 -4.20
C SER A 41 16.95 9.76 -4.80
N LEU A 42 15.69 10.12 -5.07
CA LEU A 42 14.75 9.20 -5.74
C LEU A 42 15.22 8.83 -7.15
N ASN A 43 15.99 9.71 -7.80
CA ASN A 43 16.55 9.47 -9.14
C ASN A 43 17.64 8.37 -9.15
N GLU A 44 18.14 7.94 -7.98
CA GLU A 44 19.03 6.78 -7.90
C GLU A 44 18.29 5.45 -8.10
N LEU A 45 16.96 5.44 -7.99
CA LEU A 45 16.12 4.27 -8.19
C LEU A 45 15.59 4.27 -9.63
N LYS A 46 15.74 3.14 -10.33
CA LYS A 46 15.13 2.94 -11.66
C LYS A 46 13.69 2.45 -11.50
N ASN A 47 12.76 3.04 -12.25
CA ASN A 47 11.32 2.77 -12.21
C ASN A 47 10.76 2.64 -10.78
N PRO A 48 10.98 3.64 -9.90
CA PRO A 48 10.69 3.46 -8.49
C PRO A 48 9.19 3.32 -8.21
N LEU A 49 8.88 2.50 -7.21
CA LEU A 49 7.56 2.42 -6.60
C LEU A 49 7.58 3.26 -5.32
N ILE A 50 6.77 4.30 -5.26
CA ILE A 50 6.81 5.28 -4.17
C ILE A 50 5.46 5.31 -3.45
N VAL A 51 5.50 5.18 -2.13
CA VAL A 51 4.36 5.43 -1.23
C VAL A 51 4.73 6.59 -0.32
N ALA A 52 3.85 7.58 -0.23
CA ALA A 52 4.06 8.70 0.68
C ALA A 52 2.74 9.20 1.26
N GLU A 53 2.71 9.56 2.53
CA GLU A 53 1.59 10.33 3.06
C GLU A 53 1.53 11.71 2.39
N ARG A 54 2.71 12.33 2.24
CA ARG A 54 2.90 13.55 1.47
C ARG A 54 4.28 13.57 0.82
N LEU A 55 4.31 13.99 -0.45
CA LEU A 55 5.54 14.05 -1.26
C LEU A 55 5.91 15.52 -1.54
N HIS A 56 7.06 15.96 -1.03
CA HIS A 56 7.58 17.34 -1.18
C HIS A 56 8.76 17.44 -2.15
N VAL A 57 9.04 16.37 -2.89
CA VAL A 57 10.08 16.32 -3.92
C VAL A 57 9.47 15.81 -5.22
N ALA A 58 10.04 16.21 -6.36
CA ALA A 58 9.58 15.68 -7.65
C ALA A 58 9.99 14.20 -7.77
N PRO A 59 9.05 13.28 -8.02
CA PRO A 59 9.40 11.89 -8.30
C PRO A 59 10.06 11.79 -9.69
N PRO A 60 10.89 10.76 -9.92
CA PRO A 60 11.40 10.44 -11.26
C PRO A 60 10.24 10.24 -12.26
N PRO A 61 10.44 10.56 -13.55
CA PRO A 61 9.36 10.51 -14.55
C PRO A 61 8.82 9.11 -14.82
N ASP A 62 9.62 8.06 -14.54
CA ASP A 62 9.29 6.65 -14.67
C ASP A 62 8.73 6.03 -13.37
N ALA A 63 8.54 6.85 -12.32
CA ALA A 63 8.05 6.39 -11.03
C ALA A 63 6.54 6.06 -11.06
N LYS A 64 6.15 5.01 -10.35
CA LYS A 64 4.75 4.78 -9.95
C LYS A 64 4.58 5.27 -8.53
N VAL A 65 3.66 6.19 -8.30
CA VAL A 65 3.53 6.89 -7.02
C VAL A 65 2.11 6.75 -6.49
N VAL A 66 1.98 6.42 -5.20
CA VAL A 66 0.72 6.55 -4.45
C VAL A 66 0.92 7.53 -3.31
N VAL A 67 -0.03 8.46 -3.14
CA VAL A 67 -0.02 9.44 -2.05
C VAL A 67 -1.32 9.45 -1.27
N ALA A 68 -1.22 9.69 0.05
CA ALA A 68 -2.41 9.94 0.88
C ALA A 68 -3.03 11.31 0.56
N ALA A 69 -2.18 12.34 0.53
CA ALA A 69 -2.58 13.70 0.19
C ALA A 69 -1.86 14.18 -1.08
N PRO A 70 -2.59 14.67 -2.09
CA PRO A 70 -1.99 15.17 -3.32
C PRO A 70 -1.10 16.40 -3.07
N SER A 71 -0.02 16.50 -3.82
CA SER A 71 0.88 17.67 -3.81
C SER A 71 1.12 18.19 -5.24
N PRO A 72 1.43 19.49 -5.42
CA PRO A 72 1.71 20.07 -6.74
C PRO A 72 2.89 19.41 -7.48
N LEU A 73 3.78 18.75 -6.73
CA LEU A 73 4.97 18.07 -7.24
C LEU A 73 4.68 16.64 -7.72
N ALA A 74 3.57 16.05 -7.28
CA ALA A 74 3.19 14.67 -7.54
C ALA A 74 2.01 14.58 -8.52
N LYS A 75 2.06 15.30 -9.66
CA LYS A 75 0.92 15.45 -10.58
C LYS A 75 0.37 14.13 -11.14
N ASN A 76 1.23 13.14 -11.34
CA ASN A 76 0.87 11.81 -11.87
C ASN A 76 0.69 10.76 -10.76
N ALA A 77 0.75 11.16 -9.49
CA ALA A 77 0.58 10.23 -8.38
C ALA A 77 -0.88 9.82 -8.25
N ARG A 78 -1.07 8.55 -7.90
CA ARG A 78 -2.36 8.01 -7.53
C ARG A 78 -2.71 8.45 -6.12
N GLU A 79 -3.89 9.00 -5.93
CA GLU A 79 -4.40 9.31 -4.59
C GLU A 79 -5.03 8.07 -3.95
N ASN A 80 -4.63 7.77 -2.71
CA ASN A 80 -5.27 6.78 -1.86
C ASN A 80 -5.17 7.24 -0.39
N PRO A 81 -6.27 7.71 0.23
CA PRO A 81 -6.25 8.28 1.58
C PRO A 81 -5.92 7.27 2.68
N ASP A 82 -5.98 5.96 2.38
CA ASP A 82 -5.61 4.89 3.32
C ASP A 82 -4.09 4.66 3.38
N VAL A 83 -3.31 5.35 2.56
CA VAL A 83 -1.85 5.24 2.58
C VAL A 83 -1.30 5.60 3.95
N THR A 84 -0.55 4.67 4.51
CA THR A 84 0.23 4.86 5.74
C THR A 84 1.69 4.56 5.47
N GLY A 85 2.58 5.43 5.95
CA GLY A 85 4.02 5.26 5.79
C GLY A 85 4.60 5.98 4.58
N ASN A 86 5.93 6.00 4.53
CA ASN A 86 6.69 6.76 3.55
C ASN A 86 7.90 5.91 3.10
N PHE A 87 7.88 5.45 1.85
CA PHE A 87 8.98 4.64 1.31
C PHE A 87 9.08 4.71 -0.22
N ALA A 88 10.27 4.38 -0.74
CA ALA A 88 10.54 4.26 -2.16
C ALA A 88 11.31 2.98 -2.44
N ILE A 89 10.85 2.19 -3.42
CA ILE A 89 11.40 0.88 -3.77
C ILE A 89 11.99 0.95 -5.17
N GLY A 90 13.27 0.59 -5.31
CA GLY A 90 13.91 0.36 -6.60
C GLY A 90 13.95 -1.12 -6.97
N LEU A 91 14.92 -1.48 -7.81
CA LEU A 91 15.13 -2.87 -8.22
C LEU A 91 15.72 -3.74 -7.09
N ASN A 92 16.70 -3.20 -6.37
CA ASN A 92 17.53 -3.94 -5.40
C ASN A 92 17.78 -3.18 -4.08
N LYS A 93 17.18 -2.01 -3.92
CA LYS A 93 17.25 -1.23 -2.68
C LYS A 93 15.94 -0.50 -2.44
N ALA A 94 15.61 -0.25 -1.19
CA ALA A 94 14.50 0.59 -0.77
C ALA A 94 14.96 1.65 0.21
N PHE A 95 14.26 2.78 0.22
CA PHE A 95 14.36 3.82 1.23
C PHE A 95 13.07 3.83 2.06
N ILE A 96 13.18 3.75 3.37
CA ILE A 96 12.06 3.82 4.32
C ILE A 96 12.26 5.11 5.14
N PHE A 97 11.39 6.09 4.95
CA PHE A 97 11.54 7.42 5.53
C PHE A 97 10.90 7.49 6.91
N ALA A 98 11.55 8.19 7.84
CA ALA A 98 11.04 8.41 9.20
C ALA A 98 9.85 9.40 9.26
N GLY A 99 9.48 10.01 8.14
CA GLY A 99 8.40 10.99 8.02
C GLY A 99 8.10 11.30 6.55
N GLU A 100 7.39 12.39 6.30
CA GLU A 100 7.07 12.85 4.94
C GLU A 100 8.32 12.93 4.04
N ILE A 101 8.19 12.56 2.77
CA ILE A 101 9.32 12.49 1.85
C ILE A 101 9.68 13.92 1.39
N LYS A 102 10.76 14.45 1.96
CA LYS A 102 11.32 15.79 1.69
C LYS A 102 12.85 15.78 1.80
N GLU A 103 13.51 16.76 1.20
CA GLU A 103 14.98 16.89 1.31
C GLU A 103 15.46 16.88 2.77
N GLY A 104 16.55 16.14 3.02
CA GLY A 104 17.15 16.01 4.36
C GLY A 104 16.39 15.11 5.33
N GLN A 105 15.25 14.53 4.94
CA GLN A 105 14.52 13.57 5.77
C GLN A 105 15.37 12.33 6.03
N LEU A 106 15.38 11.86 7.28
CA LEU A 106 16.05 10.61 7.63
C LEU A 106 15.34 9.42 6.98
N ALA A 107 16.14 8.52 6.40
CA ALA A 107 15.67 7.29 5.79
C ALA A 107 16.56 6.11 6.18
N ILE A 108 15.96 4.94 6.31
CA ILE A 108 16.68 3.68 6.31
C ILE A 108 16.81 3.24 4.86
N VAL A 109 18.03 3.01 4.39
CA VAL A 109 18.27 2.27 3.15
C VAL A 109 18.43 0.80 3.48
N THR A 110 17.77 -0.06 2.71
CA THR A 110 17.90 -1.52 2.84
C THR A 110 18.01 -2.18 1.47
N SER A 111 18.77 -3.26 1.39
CA SER A 111 18.81 -4.20 0.27
C SER A 111 18.32 -5.60 0.67
N ASP A 112 17.62 -5.72 1.79
CA ASP A 112 17.01 -6.97 2.23
C ASP A 112 15.82 -7.31 1.33
N GLU A 113 15.89 -8.46 0.65
CA GLU A 113 14.89 -8.91 -0.31
C GLU A 113 13.52 -9.17 0.34
N ASP A 114 13.49 -9.64 1.59
CA ASP A 114 12.23 -9.90 2.30
C ASP A 114 11.50 -8.58 2.59
N ILE A 115 12.24 -7.57 3.07
CA ILE A 115 11.70 -6.23 3.31
C ILE A 115 11.24 -5.60 2.00
N ILE A 116 12.04 -5.70 0.94
CA ILE A 116 11.69 -5.15 -0.38
C ILE A 116 10.42 -5.82 -0.93
N ARG A 117 10.26 -7.14 -0.74
CA ARG A 117 9.06 -7.87 -1.14
C ARG A 117 7.83 -7.38 -0.38
N GLU A 118 7.91 -7.27 0.95
CA GLU A 118 6.82 -6.80 1.80
C GLU A 118 6.39 -5.36 1.44
N LEU A 119 7.35 -4.45 1.29
CA LEU A 119 7.06 -3.07 0.87
C LEU A 119 6.39 -3.02 -0.51
N ARG A 120 6.77 -3.94 -1.41
CA ARG A 120 6.19 -4.01 -2.76
C ARG A 120 4.76 -4.51 -2.72
N GLU A 121 4.45 -5.48 -1.86
CA GLU A 121 3.08 -5.93 -1.62
C GLU A 121 2.21 -4.77 -1.09
N ILE A 122 2.70 -4.06 -0.06
CA ILE A 122 2.04 -2.88 0.50
C ILE A 122 1.81 -1.81 -0.59
N PHE A 123 2.82 -1.53 -1.41
CA PHE A 123 2.67 -0.62 -2.54
C PHE A 123 1.53 -1.04 -3.46
N TYR A 124 1.48 -2.31 -3.86
CA TYR A 124 0.44 -2.78 -4.78
C TYR A 124 -0.95 -2.81 -4.15
N ASP A 125 -1.06 -2.99 -2.84
CA ASP A 125 -2.34 -2.86 -2.14
C ASP A 125 -2.84 -1.42 -2.16
N PHE A 126 -1.96 -0.44 -1.96
CA PHE A 126 -2.32 0.97 -2.10
C PHE A 126 -2.51 1.41 -3.56
N TYR A 127 -1.72 0.84 -4.48
CA TYR A 127 -1.73 1.16 -5.91
C TYR A 127 -2.87 0.45 -6.63
N ARG A 128 -3.45 -0.61 -6.05
CA ARG A 128 -4.63 -1.26 -6.60
C ARG A 128 -5.71 -0.22 -6.82
N VAL A 129 -6.36 -0.35 -7.96
CA VAL A 129 -7.57 0.42 -8.21
C VAL A 129 -8.61 -0.09 -7.23
N LYS A 130 -8.74 0.56 -6.06
CA LYS A 130 -10.09 0.78 -5.56
C LYS A 130 -10.73 1.59 -6.67
N GLU A 131 -11.50 0.91 -7.52
CA GLU A 131 -12.46 1.61 -8.35
C GLU A 131 -13.13 2.60 -7.41
N LYS A 132 -12.93 3.90 -7.64
CA LYS A 132 -13.80 4.91 -7.06
C LYS A 132 -15.13 4.59 -7.72
N VAL A 133 -15.89 3.68 -7.11
CA VAL A 133 -17.28 3.49 -7.44
C VAL A 133 -17.95 4.73 -6.87
N VAL A 134 -17.87 5.79 -7.67
CA VAL A 134 -18.85 6.87 -7.62
C VAL A 134 -20.13 6.26 -8.19
N SER A 135 -20.72 5.29 -7.50
CA SER A 135 -22.15 5.04 -7.68
C SER A 135 -22.81 6.23 -7.00
N TYR A 136 -23.03 7.27 -7.78
CA TYR A 136 -23.91 8.36 -7.43
C TYR A 136 -25.26 7.74 -7.08
N VAL A 137 -25.52 7.53 -5.78
CA VAL A 137 -26.88 7.44 -5.30
C VAL A 137 -27.39 8.86 -5.36
N PRO A 138 -28.33 9.19 -6.26
CA PRO A 138 -28.90 10.52 -6.30
C PRO A 138 -29.44 10.85 -4.92
N LYS A 139 -29.17 12.07 -4.41
CA LYS A 139 -29.61 12.52 -3.08
C LYS A 139 -31.15 12.41 -2.89
N LYS A 140 -31.90 12.21 -3.98
CA LYS A 140 -33.35 11.97 -4.06
C LYS A 140 -33.69 11.13 -5.30
N GLY A 141 -34.78 10.37 -5.24
CA GLY A 141 -35.37 9.68 -6.40
C GLY A 141 -35.19 8.17 -6.41
N LYS A 142 -35.59 7.53 -7.51
CA LYS A 142 -35.59 6.07 -7.65
C LYS A 142 -34.18 5.50 -7.78
N VAL A 143 -33.92 4.40 -7.10
CA VAL A 143 -32.62 3.72 -7.07
C VAL A 143 -32.79 2.22 -7.19
N ARG A 144 -31.78 1.57 -7.79
CA ARG A 144 -31.60 0.13 -7.80
C ARG A 144 -30.18 -0.17 -7.35
N ILE A 145 -30.01 -0.89 -6.24
CA ILE A 145 -28.71 -1.19 -5.65
C ILE A 145 -28.56 -2.69 -5.39
N ARG A 146 -27.33 -3.19 -5.46
CA ARG A 146 -26.98 -4.57 -5.09
C ARG A 146 -25.96 -4.55 -3.97
N GLY A 147 -26.20 -5.30 -2.91
CA GLY A 147 -25.32 -5.31 -1.75
C GLY A 147 -25.50 -6.51 -0.84
N ILE A 148 -24.69 -6.56 0.21
CA ILE A 148 -24.72 -7.59 1.27
C ILE A 148 -25.40 -7.00 2.49
N VAL A 149 -26.38 -7.71 3.02
CA VAL A 149 -27.04 -7.32 4.27
C VAL A 149 -26.07 -7.51 5.43
N ARG A 150 -25.82 -6.44 6.19
CA ARG A 150 -24.92 -6.44 7.35
C ARG A 150 -25.66 -6.69 8.66
N ALA A 151 -26.86 -6.14 8.79
CA ALA A 151 -27.68 -6.28 9.98
C ALA A 151 -29.14 -5.90 9.68
N VAL A 152 -30.09 -6.50 10.40
CA VAL A 152 -31.50 -6.10 10.43
C VAL A 152 -31.92 -5.92 11.88
N PHE A 153 -32.29 -4.71 12.27
CA PHE A 153 -32.67 -4.40 13.65
C PHE A 153 -33.90 -3.50 13.74
N PRO A 154 -34.66 -3.53 14.85
CA PRO A 154 -35.81 -2.66 15.06
C PRO A 154 -35.45 -1.18 14.92
N TYR A 155 -36.26 -0.42 14.21
CA TYR A 155 -36.09 1.02 14.01
C TYR A 155 -37.43 1.71 13.80
N ARG A 156 -37.80 2.61 14.73
CA ARG A 156 -39.13 3.26 14.78
C ARG A 156 -40.25 2.20 14.75
N ASP A 157 -41.23 2.36 13.87
CA ASP A 157 -42.39 1.47 13.72
C ASP A 157 -42.12 0.27 12.79
N GLY A 158 -40.86 -0.06 12.55
CA GLY A 158 -40.45 -1.15 11.66
C GLY A 158 -39.02 -1.59 11.92
N TYR A 159 -38.28 -1.88 10.85
CA TYR A 159 -36.91 -2.36 10.93
C TYR A 159 -36.01 -1.58 9.98
N LEU A 160 -34.73 -1.47 10.35
CA LEU A 160 -33.69 -0.93 9.48
C LEU A 160 -32.78 -2.07 9.05
N MET A 161 -32.75 -2.33 7.75
CA MET A 161 -31.81 -3.24 7.14
C MET A 161 -30.60 -2.46 6.64
N ARG A 162 -29.44 -2.70 7.26
CA ARG A 162 -28.16 -2.11 6.82
C ARG A 162 -27.62 -2.93 5.66
N VAL A 163 -27.46 -2.30 4.51
CA VAL A 163 -26.91 -2.95 3.32
C VAL A 163 -25.61 -2.27 2.93
N SER A 164 -24.57 -3.10 2.86
CA SER A 164 -23.27 -2.74 2.31
C SER A 164 -23.34 -3.00 0.81
N TYR A 165 -23.34 -1.95 0.01
CA TYR A 165 -23.34 -2.02 -1.44
C TYR A 165 -22.04 -1.40 -1.98
N GLU A 166 -21.87 -1.43 -3.30
CA GLU A 166 -20.67 -0.93 -3.98
C GLU A 166 -20.33 0.53 -3.63
N GLY A 167 -21.35 1.37 -3.36
CA GLY A 167 -21.21 2.78 -2.98
C GLY A 167 -21.23 3.09 -1.49
N GLY A 168 -21.02 2.10 -0.62
CA GLY A 168 -20.93 2.28 0.84
C GLY A 168 -22.05 1.59 1.63
N LEU A 169 -22.58 2.25 2.64
CA LEU A 169 -23.61 1.69 3.52
C LEU A 169 -24.90 2.51 3.44
N VAL A 170 -26.01 1.82 3.19
CA VAL A 170 -27.36 2.41 3.20
C VAL A 170 -28.26 1.73 4.21
N GLY A 171 -29.26 2.47 4.66
CA GLY A 171 -30.34 1.96 5.47
C GLY A 171 -31.59 1.75 4.63
N VAL A 172 -32.12 0.52 4.61
CA VAL A 172 -33.38 0.20 3.95
C VAL A 172 -34.46 0.07 5.02
N LEU A 173 -35.52 0.88 4.91
CA LEU A 173 -36.63 0.87 5.85
C LEU A 173 -37.58 -0.28 5.51
N LEU A 174 -37.77 -1.19 6.45
CA LEU A 174 -38.66 -2.34 6.32
C LEU A 174 -39.85 -2.19 7.27
N LYS A 175 -41.02 -2.65 6.83
CA LYS A 175 -42.20 -2.75 7.71
C LYS A 175 -42.12 -3.96 8.65
N GLU A 176 -41.55 -5.06 8.15
CA GLU A 176 -41.42 -6.33 8.86
C GLU A 176 -39.95 -6.76 8.87
N ARG A 177 -39.61 -7.61 9.84
CA ARG A 177 -38.25 -8.16 9.94
C ARG A 177 -38.01 -9.12 8.78
N MET A 178 -36.83 -9.01 8.15
CA MET A 178 -36.34 -9.98 7.17
C MET A 178 -35.09 -10.65 7.69
N ASP A 179 -35.05 -11.98 7.72
CA ASP A 179 -33.88 -12.76 8.15
C ASP A 179 -32.94 -13.02 6.97
N VAL A 180 -32.24 -11.96 6.56
CA VAL A 180 -31.38 -11.95 5.36
C VAL A 180 -29.95 -11.50 5.64
N GLU A 181 -29.55 -11.42 6.91
CA GLU A 181 -28.19 -11.06 7.30
C GLU A 181 -27.14 -11.97 6.63
N GLY A 182 -26.07 -11.36 6.12
CA GLY A 182 -25.02 -12.04 5.36
C GLY A 182 -25.39 -12.38 3.91
N ARG A 183 -26.67 -12.29 3.52
CA ARG A 183 -27.12 -12.60 2.15
C ARG A 183 -26.90 -11.42 1.20
N ARG A 184 -26.74 -11.73 -0.08
CA ARG A 184 -26.74 -10.74 -1.16
C ARG A 184 -28.18 -10.40 -1.52
N VAL A 185 -28.45 -9.11 -1.73
CA VAL A 185 -29.78 -8.61 -2.08
C VAL A 185 -29.67 -7.56 -3.19
N GLU A 186 -30.67 -7.52 -4.05
CA GLU A 186 -30.97 -6.43 -4.96
C GLU A 186 -32.18 -5.66 -4.43
N ILE A 187 -32.08 -4.34 -4.34
CA ILE A 187 -33.10 -3.47 -3.77
C ILE A 187 -33.46 -2.40 -4.78
N GLU A 188 -34.73 -2.32 -5.11
CA GLU A 188 -35.33 -1.22 -5.87
C GLU A 188 -36.19 -0.38 -4.92
N GLY A 189 -36.08 0.95 -5.00
CA GLY A 189 -36.82 1.82 -4.10
C GLY A 189 -36.59 3.30 -4.37
N GLU A 190 -37.02 4.14 -3.43
CA GLU A 190 -36.85 5.59 -3.49
C GLU A 190 -35.99 6.08 -2.32
N VAL A 191 -35.03 6.95 -2.60
CA VAL A 191 -34.23 7.64 -1.57
C VAL A 191 -35.11 8.72 -0.93
N LEU A 192 -35.44 8.54 0.34
CA LEU A 192 -36.19 9.53 1.12
C LEU A 192 -35.26 10.69 1.50
N GLU A 193 -34.21 10.35 2.25
CA GLU A 193 -33.14 11.22 2.68
C GLU A 193 -31.90 10.34 2.80
N TYR A 194 -30.84 10.61 2.03
CA TYR A 194 -29.63 9.80 2.11
C TYR A 194 -29.11 9.75 3.55
N PRO A 195 -28.83 8.55 4.11
CA PRO A 195 -28.65 7.25 3.44
C PRO A 195 -29.85 6.28 3.50
N PHE A 196 -31.08 6.77 3.69
CA PHE A 196 -32.29 5.96 3.85
C PHE A 196 -33.06 5.74 2.53
N ILE A 197 -33.38 4.48 2.27
CA ILE A 197 -34.16 4.02 1.11
C ILE A 197 -35.47 3.42 1.61
N ASN A 198 -36.57 3.83 0.97
CA ASN A 198 -37.86 3.16 1.07
C ASN A 198 -37.97 2.12 -0.08
N PRO A 199 -37.91 0.82 0.21
CA PRO A 199 -37.90 -0.21 -0.83
C PRO A 199 -39.28 -0.37 -1.46
N SER A 200 -39.32 -0.46 -2.79
CA SER A 200 -40.47 -0.96 -3.54
C SER A 200 -40.36 -2.46 -3.82
N ASN A 201 -39.14 -2.99 -3.95
CA ASN A 201 -38.87 -4.40 -4.15
C ASN A 201 -37.51 -4.81 -3.55
N ILE A 202 -37.43 -6.01 -2.98
CA ILE A 202 -36.19 -6.60 -2.45
C ILE A 202 -36.10 -8.04 -2.94
N THR A 203 -35.07 -8.34 -3.73
CA THR A 203 -34.80 -9.67 -4.26
C THR A 203 -33.56 -10.25 -3.58
N ILE A 204 -33.66 -11.44 -3.00
CA ILE A 204 -32.49 -12.16 -2.47
C ILE A 204 -31.75 -12.79 -3.65
N LEU A 205 -30.45 -12.57 -3.72
CA LEU A 205 -29.57 -13.15 -4.72
C LEU A 205 -28.85 -14.34 -4.08
N ASP A 206 -28.87 -15.50 -4.76
CA ASP A 206 -28.15 -16.70 -4.35
C ASP A 206 -26.63 -16.57 -4.47
#